data_AF-A0A7X0U861-F1
#
_entry.id   AF-A0A7X0U861-F1
#
_cell.length_a   1.000
_cell.length_b   1.000
_cell.length_c   1.000
_cell.angle_alpha   90.00
_cell.angle_beta   90.00
_cell.angle_gamma   90.00
#
_symmetry.space_group_name_H-M   'P 1'
#
loop_
_entity.id
_entity.type
_entity.pdbx_description
1 polymer ?
#
loop_
_entity_poly.entity_id
_entity_poly.type
_entity_poly.pdbx_seq_one_letter_code
_entity_poly.pdbx_strand_id
1 'polypeptide(L)'
;MPAEKQAFVTEPTPEQQRVLDRIALQRERIRARRKARAQALALAQSAQQASPDEPFALRAAAFAKQHPVAVAALAGAAVVAGPRRLVRWVGLAMPLITRLGPLLARRG
;
A
#
# COMPACT_ATOMS: atom_id res chain seq x y z
N MET A 1 -19.75 -48.50 -14.45
CA MET A 1 -19.93 -48.51 -12.99
C MET A 1 -19.13 -47.35 -12.41
N PRO A 2 -19.74 -46.18 -12.16
CA PRO A 2 -19.05 -45.08 -11.51
C PRO A 2 -18.80 -45.50 -10.07
N ALA A 3 -17.52 -45.69 -9.72
CA ALA A 3 -17.08 -45.99 -8.38
C ALA A 3 -17.55 -44.85 -7.46
N GLU A 4 -18.59 -45.16 -6.70
CA GLU A 4 -19.07 -44.41 -5.57
C GLU A 4 -17.88 -44.00 -4.71
N LYS A 5 -17.47 -42.74 -4.83
CA LYS A 5 -16.78 -42.01 -3.76
C LYS A 5 -17.78 -41.80 -2.62
N GLN A 6 -18.30 -42.89 -2.07
CA GLN A 6 -18.86 -42.91 -0.74
C GLN A 6 -17.68 -42.67 0.19
N ALA A 7 -17.36 -41.39 0.39
CA ALA A 7 -16.63 -40.98 1.58
C ALA A 7 -17.51 -41.43 2.75
N PHE A 8 -17.17 -42.58 3.34
CA PHE A 8 -17.67 -42.91 4.66
C PHE A 8 -17.32 -41.71 5.55
N VAL A 9 -18.33 -40.92 5.92
CA VAL A 9 -18.18 -39.82 6.86
C VAL A 9 -18.04 -40.46 8.23
N THR A 10 -16.87 -41.05 8.46
CA THR A 10 -16.46 -41.48 9.79
C THR A 10 -16.09 -40.22 10.55
N GLU A 11 -16.67 -40.03 11.73
CA GLU A 11 -16.34 -38.91 12.59
C GLU A 11 -14.83 -38.95 12.91
N PRO A 12 -14.10 -37.84 12.71
CA PRO A 12 -12.66 -37.84 12.89
C PRO A 12 -12.31 -38.20 14.32
N THR A 13 -11.32 -39.07 14.50
CA THR A 13 -10.83 -39.39 15.84
C THR A 13 -10.28 -38.12 16.50
N PRO A 14 -10.24 -38.03 17.85
CA PRO A 14 -9.77 -36.83 18.53
C PRO A 14 -8.34 -36.41 18.13
N GLU A 15 -7.49 -37.35 17.73
CA GLU A 15 -6.17 -37.04 17.18
C GLU A 15 -6.23 -36.43 15.78
N GLN A 16 -7.11 -36.93 14.91
CA GLN A 16 -7.35 -36.35 13.58
C GLN A 16 -7.92 -34.93 13.71
N GLN A 17 -8.81 -34.70 14.69
CA GLN A 17 -9.37 -33.37 14.94
C GLN A 17 -8.28 -32.36 15.28
N ARG A 18 -7.30 -32.71 16.13
CA ARG A 18 -6.15 -31.83 16.45
C ARG A 18 -5.33 -31.45 15.22
N VAL A 19 -5.18 -32.36 14.25
CA VAL A 19 -4.49 -32.08 12.99
C VAL A 19 -5.30 -31.12 12.13
N LEU A 20 -6.62 -31.33 12.04
CA LEU A 20 -7.53 -30.44 11.32
C LEU A 20 -7.53 -29.03 11.89
N ASP A 21 -7.55 -28.89 13.22
CA ASP A 21 -7.50 -27.60 13.91
C ASP A 21 -6.20 -26.85 13.56
N ARG A 22 -5.07 -27.57 13.53
CA ARG A 22 -3.78 -27.00 13.14
C ARG A 22 -3.77 -26.56 11.68
N ILE A 23 -4.35 -27.35 10.78
CA ILE A 23 -4.48 -27.02 9.36
C ILE A 23 -5.37 -25.78 9.18
N ALA A 24 -6.45 -25.66 9.96
CA ALA A 24 -7.33 -24.50 9.93
C ALA A 24 -6.56 -23.22 10.29
N LEU A 25 -5.80 -23.23 11.38
CA LEU A 25 -4.94 -22.11 11.79
C LEU A 25 -3.88 -21.77 10.74
N GLN A 26 -3.24 -22.79 10.14
CA GLN A 26 -2.26 -22.56 9.07
C GLN A 26 -2.89 -21.91 7.83
N ARG A 27 -4.07 -22.40 7.41
CA ARG A 27 -4.80 -21.86 6.27
C ARG A 27 -5.24 -20.42 6.51
N GLU A 28 -5.67 -20.09 7.72
CA GLU A 28 -6.03 -18.74 8.09
C GLU A 28 -4.83 -17.78 7.96
N ARG A 29 -3.66 -18.16 8.49
CA ARG A 29 -2.42 -17.38 8.35
C ARG A 29 -2.04 -17.16 6.88
N ILE A 30 -2.15 -18.18 6.04
CA ILE A 30 -1.89 -18.06 4.60
C ILE A 30 -2.91 -17.14 3.94
N ARG A 31 -4.20 -17.25 4.27
CA ARG A 31 -5.27 -16.39 3.73
C ARG A 31 -5.04 -14.92 4.11
N ALA A 32 -4.68 -14.63 5.36
CA ALA A 32 -4.38 -13.27 5.81
C ALA A 32 -3.22 -12.65 5.00
N ARG A 33 -2.13 -13.40 4.80
CA ARG A 33 -0.98 -12.96 3.98
C ARG A 33 -1.36 -12.74 2.52
N ARG A 34 -2.19 -13.63 1.95
CA ARG A 34 -2.68 -13.49 0.57
C ARG A 34 -3.55 -12.25 0.39
N LYS A 35 -4.44 -11.94 1.34
CA LYS A 35 -5.26 -10.72 1.32
C LYS A 35 -4.39 -9.45 1.36
N ALA A 36 -3.42 -9.39 2.26
CA ALA A 36 -2.49 -8.25 2.33
C ALA A 36 -1.70 -8.07 1.02
N ARG A 37 -1.20 -9.17 0.43
CA ARG A 37 -0.52 -9.12 -0.89
C ARG A 37 -1.45 -8.68 -2.01
N ALA A 38 -2.69 -9.18 -2.05
CA ALA A 38 -3.66 -8.76 -3.05
C ALA A 38 -3.98 -7.27 -2.95
N GLN A 39 -4.11 -6.73 -1.74
CA GLN A 39 -4.31 -5.29 -1.52
C GLN A 39 -3.10 -4.47 -1.96
N ALA A 40 -1.89 -4.90 -1.59
CA ALA A 40 -0.66 -4.22 -2.02
C ALA A 40 -0.50 -4.24 -3.54
N LEU A 41 -0.80 -5.37 -4.19
CA LEU A 41 -0.79 -5.48 -5.65
C LEU A 41 -1.86 -4.60 -6.30
N ALA A 42 -3.06 -4.51 -5.73
CA ALA A 42 -4.11 -3.63 -6.24
C ALA A 42 -3.70 -2.14 -6.14
N LEU A 43 -3.08 -1.73 -5.04
CA LEU A 43 -2.54 -0.37 -4.87
C LEU A 43 -1.36 -0.10 -5.81
N ALA A 44 -0.49 -1.09 -6.04
CA ALA A 44 0.61 -0.95 -6.99
C ALA A 44 0.09 -0.86 -8.43
N GLN A 45 -0.91 -1.65 -8.79
CA GLN A 45 -1.55 -1.60 -10.11
C GLN A 45 -2.27 -0.28 -10.35
N SER A 46 -3.00 0.26 -9.36
CA SER A 46 -3.60 1.58 -9.49
C SER A 46 -2.56 2.70 -9.61
N ALA A 47 -1.43 2.59 -8.89
CA ALA A 47 -0.30 3.50 -9.04
C ALA A 47 0.41 3.36 -10.40
N GLN A 48 0.48 2.15 -10.97
CA GLN A 48 1.08 1.89 -12.29
C GLN A 48 0.17 2.33 -13.45
N GLN A 49 -1.16 2.32 -13.24
CA GLN A 49 -2.14 2.85 -14.19
C GLN A 49 -2.13 4.37 -14.29
N ALA A 50 -1.58 5.08 -13.29
CA ALA A 50 -1.22 6.48 -13.44
C ALA A 50 -0.03 6.55 -14.40
N SER A 51 -0.29 6.89 -15.67
CA SER A 51 0.73 6.84 -16.71
C SER A 51 1.92 7.73 -16.32
N PRO A 52 3.17 7.32 -16.57
CA PRO A 52 4.35 8.16 -16.30
C PRO A 52 4.30 9.51 -17.02
N ASP A 53 3.60 9.54 -18.16
CA ASP A 53 3.32 10.73 -18.96
C ASP A 53 2.04 11.48 -18.55
N GLU A 54 1.34 11.02 -17.50
CA GLU A 54 0.19 11.73 -16.98
C GLU A 54 0.66 13.08 -16.44
N PRO A 55 0.05 14.19 -16.90
CA PRO A 55 0.49 15.52 -16.50
C PRO A 55 0.53 15.62 -14.98
N PHE A 56 1.65 16.09 -14.44
CA PHE A 56 1.80 16.31 -12.99
C PHE A 56 0.62 17.11 -12.40
N ALA A 57 0.07 18.03 -13.18
CA ALA A 57 -1.13 18.80 -12.83
C ALA A 57 -2.38 17.92 -12.59
N LEU A 58 -2.58 16.86 -13.38
CA LEU A 58 -3.70 15.93 -13.25
C LEU A 58 -3.58 15.12 -11.95
N ARG A 59 -2.36 14.67 -11.62
CA ARG A 59 -2.06 13.99 -10.35
C ARG A 59 -2.23 14.93 -9.15
N ALA A 60 -1.78 16.17 -9.26
CA ALA A 60 -1.96 17.18 -8.22
C ALA A 60 -3.45 17.50 -7.99
N ALA A 61 -4.25 17.55 -9.06
CA ALA A 61 -5.69 17.76 -8.98
C ALA A 61 -6.41 16.56 -8.34
N ALA A 62 -6.01 15.33 -8.66
CA ALA A 62 -6.55 14.13 -8.01
C ALA A 62 -6.21 14.10 -6.51
N PHE A 63 -4.95 14.38 -6.16
CA PHE A 63 -4.51 14.50 -4.77
C PHE A 63 -5.30 15.59 -4.01
N ALA A 64 -5.54 16.74 -4.64
CA ALA A 64 -6.30 17.82 -4.03
C ALA A 64 -7.76 17.44 -3.73
N LYS A 65 -8.40 16.68 -4.62
CA LYS A 65 -9.74 16.14 -4.38
C LYS A 65 -9.76 15.12 -3.25
N GLN A 66 -8.72 14.30 -3.13
CA GLN A 66 -8.67 13.20 -2.16
C GLN A 66 -8.21 13.66 -0.76
N HIS A 67 -7.45 14.75 -0.68
CA HIS A 67 -6.90 15.30 0.56
C HIS A 67 -7.15 16.81 0.70
N PRO A 68 -8.43 17.25 0.78
CA PRO A 68 -8.77 18.68 0.82
C PRO A 68 -8.16 19.39 2.04
N VAL A 69 -8.09 18.73 3.20
CA VAL A 69 -7.49 19.28 4.42
C VAL A 69 -5.98 19.49 4.26
N ALA A 70 -5.26 18.54 3.66
CA ALA A 70 -3.82 18.66 3.45
C ALA A 70 -3.51 19.81 2.47
N VAL A 71 -4.32 19.96 1.42
CA VAL A 71 -4.19 21.08 0.48
C VAL A 71 -4.51 22.42 1.13
N ALA A 72 -5.57 22.50 1.94
CA ALA A 72 -5.91 23.71 2.68
C ALA A 72 -4.78 24.11 3.65
N ALA A 73 -4.19 23.14 4.36
CA ALA A 73 -3.06 23.37 5.25
C ALA A 73 -1.83 23.90 4.49
N LEU A 74 -1.50 23.29 3.35
CA LEU A 74 -0.40 23.73 2.48
C LEU A 74 -0.64 25.14 1.93
N ALA A 75 -1.85 25.43 1.45
CA ALA A 75 -2.22 26.75 0.94
C ALA A 75 -2.17 27.81 2.07
N GLY A 76 -2.70 27.50 3.25
CA GLY A 76 -2.62 28.37 4.41
C GLY A 76 -1.19 28.65 4.85
N ALA A 77 -0.34 27.62 4.90
CA ALA A 77 1.08 27.77 5.21
C ALA A 77 1.80 28.64 4.16
N ALA A 78 1.48 28.47 2.88
CA ALA A 78 2.05 29.29 1.80
C ALA A 78 1.64 30.77 1.91
N VAL A 79 0.38 31.06 2.25
CA VAL A 79 -0.12 32.42 2.48
C VAL A 79 0.59 33.07 3.68
N VAL A 80 0.75 32.34 4.78
CA VAL A 80 1.44 32.83 5.99
C VAL A 80 2.94 33.04 5.76
N ALA A 81 3.59 32.17 4.99
CA ALA A 81 5.03 32.27 4.71
C ALA A 81 5.35 33.43 3.74
N GLY A 82 4.50 33.65 2.73
CA GLY A 82 4.73 34.62 1.67
C GLY A 82 5.83 34.19 0.65
N PRO A 83 5.78 34.72 -0.59
CA PRO A 83 6.56 34.19 -1.72
C PRO A 83 8.08 34.34 -1.53
N ARG A 84 8.53 35.43 -0.91
CA ARG A 84 9.96 35.69 -0.68
C ARG A 84 10.59 34.74 0.34
N ARG A 85 9.83 34.29 1.34
CA ARG A 85 10.35 33.32 2.32
C ARG A 85 10.37 31.92 1.73
N LEU A 86 9.38 31.54 0.92
CA LEU A 86 9.34 30.22 0.25
C LEU A 86 10.62 29.94 -0.55
N VAL A 87 11.08 30.88 -1.39
CA VAL A 87 12.31 30.71 -2.17
C VAL A 87 13.53 30.48 -1.26
N ARG A 88 13.59 31.18 -0.13
CA ARG A 88 14.70 31.07 0.83
C ARG A 88 14.68 29.73 1.57
N TRP A 89 13.49 29.23 1.91
CA TRP A 89 13.31 27.92 2.52
C TRP A 89 13.59 26.77 1.55
N VAL A 90 13.21 26.90 0.27
CA VAL A 90 13.57 25.92 -0.78
C VAL A 90 15.08 25.82 -0.93
N GLY A 91 15.78 26.95 -1.00
CA GLY A 91 17.25 26.97 -1.07
C GLY A 91 17.92 26.32 0.16
N LEU A 92 17.33 26.49 1.35
CA LEU A 92 17.85 25.90 2.60
C LEU A 92 17.53 24.40 2.71
N ALA A 93 16.38 23.95 2.21
CA ALA A 93 15.97 22.55 2.23
C ALA A 93 16.64 21.71 1.13
N MET A 94 17.01 22.33 0.00
CA MET A 94 17.64 21.67 -1.14
C MET A 94 18.85 20.77 -0.80
N PRO A 95 19.83 21.21 0.02
CA PRO A 95 20.97 20.36 0.39
C PRO A 95 20.58 19.16 1.27
N LEU A 96 19.47 19.21 2.00
CA LEU A 96 18.98 18.05 2.78
C LEU A 96 18.32 17.01 1.87
N ILE A 97 17.58 17.46 0.86
CA ILE A 97 16.90 16.59 -0.10
C ILE A 97 17.93 15.80 -0.92
N THR A 98 19.00 16.46 -1.39
CA THR A 98 20.09 15.79 -2.12
C THR A 98 20.88 14.83 -1.24
N ARG A 99 20.97 15.07 0.07
CA ARG A 99 21.60 14.16 1.03
C ARG A 99 20.77 12.92 1.35
N LEU A 100 19.43 12.99 1.21
CA LEU A 100 18.52 11.85 1.42
C LEU A 100 18.31 11.00 0.17
N GLY A 101 18.50 11.56 -1.03
CA GLY A 101 18.47 10.83 -2.30
C GLY A 101 19.33 9.53 -2.35
N PRO A 102 20.60 9.54 -1.92
CA PRO A 102 21.45 8.34 -1.99
C PRO A 102 21.09 7.24 -0.97
N LEU A 103 20.30 7.55 0.07
CA LEU A 103 19.86 6.55 1.04
C LEU A 103 18.74 5.65 0.50
N LEU A 104 18.03 6.06 -0.56
CA LEU A 104 17.06 5.21 -1.27
C LEU A 104 17.68 4.44 -2.45
N ALA A 105 18.82 4.86 -2.98
CA ALA A 105 19.46 4.20 -4.13
C ALA A 105 20.30 2.96 -3.73
N ARG A 106 20.67 2.81 -2.45
CA ARG A 106 21.50 1.70 -1.94
C ARG A 106 20.67 0.54 -1.37
N ARG A 107 19.50 0.29 -1.95
CA ARG A 107 18.64 -0.86 -1.65
C ARG A 107 18.12 -1.46 -2.96
N GLY A 108 19.04 -1.68 -3.90
CA GLY A 108 18.90 -2.60 -5.02
C GLY A 108 19.70 -3.85 -4.73
#